data_AF-A0A2D4L723-F1
#
_entry.id   AF-A0A2D4L723-F1
#
_cell.length_a   1.000
_cell.length_b   1.000
_cell.length_c   1.000
_cell.angle_alpha   90.00
_cell.angle_beta   90.00
_cell.angle_gamma   90.00
#
_symmetry.space_group_name_H-M   'P 1'
#
loop_
_entity.id
_entity.type
_entity.pdbx_description
1 polymer ?
#
loop_
_entity_poly.entity_id
_entity_poly.type
_entity_poly.pdbx_seq_one_letter_code
_entity_poly.pdbx_strand_id
1 'polypeptide(L)'
;MAGCGKSVLAAETLRNHDLLKDCFPGGVHWVSVGKQDKAGLLMKLQNLCLRLDQDFTYSQRPPFNIEEAKDRLRLLLLRTRPRSLLVLDDIWESWVLKAFDNQCQILITSRDRSI
;
A
#
# COMPACT_ATOMS: atom_id res chain seq x y z
N MET A 1 -6.57 19.15 -5.42
CA MET A 1 -5.82 20.26 -4.77
C MET A 1 -4.77 19.71 -3.80
N ALA A 2 -3.55 20.26 -3.81
CA ALA A 2 -2.51 19.93 -2.83
C ALA A 2 -2.79 20.63 -1.50
N GLY A 3 -2.38 20.05 -0.36
CA GLY A 3 -2.51 20.69 0.95
C GLY A 3 -3.93 20.78 1.53
N CYS A 4 -4.97 20.36 0.82
CA CYS A 4 -6.37 20.42 1.29
C CYS A 4 -6.74 19.35 2.35
N GLY A 5 -5.76 18.75 3.04
CA GLY A 5 -6.01 17.82 4.15
C GLY A 5 -6.39 16.37 3.82
N LYS A 6 -6.29 15.90 2.56
CA LYS A 6 -6.67 14.52 2.19
C LYS A 6 -5.99 13.43 3.03
N SER A 7 -4.68 13.54 3.23
CA SER A 7 -3.91 12.58 4.03
C SER A 7 -4.32 12.61 5.50
N VAL A 8 -4.60 13.80 6.04
CA VAL A 8 -5.14 13.97 7.40
C VAL A 8 -6.52 13.33 7.50
N LEU A 9 -7.42 13.61 6.55
CA LEU A 9 -8.76 13.03 6.54
C LEU A 9 -8.70 11.49 6.46
N ALA A 10 -7.88 10.93 5.57
CA ALA A 10 -7.67 9.48 5.50
C ALA A 10 -7.16 8.90 6.83
N ALA A 11 -6.20 9.55 7.48
CA ALA A 11 -5.70 9.11 8.79
C ALA A 11 -6.79 9.17 9.88
N GLU A 12 -7.54 10.28 9.97
CA GLU A 12 -8.61 10.43 10.95
C GLU A 12 -9.76 9.44 10.72
N THR A 13 -10.14 9.16 9.46
CA THR A 13 -11.17 8.15 9.17
C THR A 13 -10.78 6.74 9.65
N LEU A 14 -9.49 6.46 9.71
CA LEU A 14 -8.96 5.17 10.15
C LEU A 14 -8.68 5.13 11.66
N ARG A 15 -8.97 6.20 12.41
CA ARG A 15 -8.92 6.21 13.88
C ARG A 15 -10.20 5.69 14.55
N ASN A 16 -11.10 5.12 13.79
CA ASN A 16 -12.29 4.47 14.32
C ASN A 16 -11.99 3.00 14.65
N HIS A 17 -11.99 2.66 15.95
CA HIS A 17 -11.68 1.32 16.43
C HIS A 17 -12.65 0.25 15.89
N ASP A 18 -13.95 0.53 15.86
CA ASP A 18 -14.96 -0.44 15.43
C ASP A 18 -14.84 -0.72 13.94
N LEU A 19 -14.59 0.33 13.13
CA LEU A 19 -14.27 0.18 11.70
C LEU A 19 -13.05 -0.73 11.49
N LEU A 20 -11.95 -0.49 12.20
CA LEU A 20 -10.74 -1.29 12.06
C LEU A 20 -10.97 -2.74 12.47
N LYS A 21 -11.64 -2.97 13.60
CA LYS A 21 -11.91 -4.30 14.13
C LYS A 21 -12.83 -5.11 13.22
N ASP A 22 -13.91 -4.49 12.73
CA ASP A 22 -14.96 -5.21 12.01
C ASP A 22 -14.67 -5.32 10.51
N CYS A 23 -14.13 -4.25 9.89
CA CYS A 23 -13.87 -4.21 8.45
C CYS A 23 -12.44 -4.61 8.07
N PHE A 24 -11.44 -4.23 8.88
CA PHE A 24 -10.01 -4.41 8.55
C PHE A 24 -9.21 -5.12 9.65
N PRO A 25 -9.63 -6.31 10.13
CA PRO A 25 -8.96 -7.02 11.23
C PRO A 25 -7.52 -7.44 10.89
N GLY A 26 -7.14 -7.47 9.61
CA GLY A 26 -5.76 -7.66 9.16
C GLY A 26 -4.87 -6.43 9.35
N GLY A 27 -5.44 -5.32 9.81
CA GLY A 27 -4.75 -4.06 10.06
C GLY A 27 -4.68 -3.14 8.85
N VAL A 28 -4.04 -1.99 9.05
CA VAL A 28 -3.83 -0.94 8.05
C VAL A 28 -2.34 -0.83 7.72
N HIS A 29 -2.02 -0.76 6.44
CA HIS A 29 -0.66 -0.59 5.95
C HIS A 29 -0.55 0.70 5.15
N TRP A 30 0.14 1.71 5.70
CA TRP A 30 0.33 2.99 5.04
C TRP A 30 1.62 3.04 4.22
N VAL A 31 1.52 3.55 3.00
CA VAL A 31 2.64 3.79 2.08
C VAL A 31 2.58 5.24 1.59
N SER A 32 3.57 6.04 1.99
CA SER A 32 3.79 7.35 1.37
C SER A 32 4.46 7.15 0.02
N VAL A 33 3.70 7.39 -1.06
CA VAL A 33 4.16 7.15 -2.45
C VAL A 33 4.73 8.44 -3.03
N GLY A 34 3.92 9.48 -3.22
CA GLY A 34 4.36 10.70 -3.92
C GLY A 34 4.62 10.48 -5.42
N LYS A 35 5.27 11.44 -6.08
CA LYS A 35 5.70 11.30 -7.47
C LYS A 35 6.87 10.31 -7.56
N GLN A 36 6.77 9.30 -8.42
CA GLN A 36 7.76 8.22 -8.53
C GLN A 36 8.18 7.98 -9.98
N ASP A 37 9.42 7.59 -10.18
CA ASP A 37 9.86 6.86 -11.37
C ASP A 37 9.87 5.34 -11.09
N LYS A 38 10.32 4.52 -12.04
CA LYS A 38 10.33 3.06 -11.87
C LYS A 38 11.22 2.60 -10.71
N ALA A 39 12.40 3.20 -10.55
CA ALA A 39 13.35 2.82 -9.51
C ALA A 39 12.84 3.22 -8.12
N GLY A 40 12.31 4.43 -7.98
CA GLY A 40 11.70 4.92 -6.76
C GLY A 40 10.48 4.10 -6.35
N LEU A 41 9.62 3.73 -7.30
CA LEU A 41 8.50 2.83 -7.01
C LEU A 41 9.00 1.47 -6.52
N LEU A 42 10.00 0.89 -7.19
CA LEU A 42 10.58 -0.39 -6.76
C LEU A 42 11.10 -0.31 -5.32
N MET A 43 11.82 0.76 -4.95
CA MET A 43 12.29 0.95 -3.57
C MET A 43 11.13 0.99 -2.56
N LYS A 44 10.02 1.66 -2.91
CA LYS A 44 8.82 1.69 -2.05
C LYS A 44 8.20 0.30 -1.89
N LEU A 45 8.13 -0.48 -2.98
CA LEU A 45 7.61 -1.84 -2.97
C LEU A 45 8.50 -2.79 -2.16
N GLN A 46 9.82 -2.71 -2.32
CA GLN A 46 10.80 -3.47 -1.52
C GLN A 46 10.62 -3.20 -0.02
N ASN A 47 10.55 -1.91 0.35
CA ASN A 47 10.31 -1.51 1.74
C ASN A 47 8.97 -2.00 2.28
N LEU A 48 7.92 -2.02 1.46
CA LEU A 48 6.64 -2.57 1.85
C LEU A 48 6.73 -4.09 2.06
N CYS A 49 7.31 -4.84 1.12
CA CYS A 49 7.52 -6.28 1.27
C CYS A 49 8.25 -6.62 2.57
N LEU A 50 9.35 -5.92 2.88
CA LEU A 50 10.12 -6.13 4.12
C LEU A 50 9.28 -5.82 5.37
N ARG A 51 8.49 -4.75 5.38
CA ARG A 51 7.60 -4.43 6.51
C ARG A 51 6.47 -5.44 6.71
N LEU A 52 6.02 -6.08 5.64
CA LEU A 52 4.95 -7.08 5.70
C LEU A 52 5.49 -8.48 6.08
N ASP A 53 6.72 -8.82 5.68
CA ASP A 53 7.38 -10.11 5.94
C ASP A 53 8.38 -10.04 7.12
N GLN A 54 7.93 -9.57 8.28
CA GLN A 54 8.81 -9.36 9.46
C GLN A 54 9.45 -10.65 9.98
N ASP A 55 8.75 -11.78 9.82
CA ASP A 55 9.23 -13.09 10.24
C ASP A 55 10.09 -13.78 9.16
N PHE A 56 10.41 -13.07 8.06
CA PHE A 56 11.17 -13.57 6.91
C PHE A 56 10.66 -14.90 6.38
N THR A 57 9.34 -15.10 6.41
CA THR A 57 8.70 -16.39 6.10
C THR A 57 8.74 -16.66 4.60
N TYR A 58 8.71 -15.63 3.76
CA TYR A 58 8.64 -15.79 2.31
C TYR A 58 9.98 -15.58 1.63
N SER A 59 10.74 -14.53 1.99
CA SER A 59 12.04 -14.30 1.38
C SER A 59 12.91 -13.32 2.16
N GLN A 60 14.18 -13.68 2.37
CA GLN A 60 15.16 -12.78 3.02
C GLN A 60 15.73 -11.70 2.09
N ARG A 61 15.60 -11.86 0.76
CA ARG A 61 16.10 -10.86 -0.18
C ARG A 61 14.98 -9.92 -0.63
N PRO A 62 15.22 -8.63 -0.86
CA PRO A 62 14.24 -7.76 -1.50
C PRO A 62 13.93 -8.23 -2.94
N PRO A 63 12.73 -7.93 -3.48
CA PRO A 63 12.42 -8.16 -4.89
C PRO A 63 13.29 -7.28 -5.81
N PHE A 64 13.68 -7.78 -6.98
CA PHE A 64 14.60 -7.09 -7.90
C PHE A 64 13.91 -6.23 -8.96
N ASN A 65 12.60 -6.42 -9.17
CA ASN A 65 11.80 -5.66 -10.12
C ASN A 65 10.35 -5.51 -9.61
N ILE A 66 9.57 -4.68 -10.31
CA ILE A 66 8.21 -4.28 -9.90
C ILE A 66 7.27 -5.48 -9.96
N GLU A 67 7.42 -6.33 -10.96
CA GLU A 67 6.61 -7.52 -11.20
C GLU A 67 6.80 -8.54 -10.07
N GLU A 68 8.05 -8.85 -9.71
CA GLU A 68 8.37 -9.71 -8.58
C GLU A 68 7.85 -9.12 -7.26
N ALA A 69 7.99 -7.79 -7.08
CA ALA A 69 7.48 -7.13 -5.90
C ALA A 69 5.96 -7.21 -5.81
N LYS A 70 5.26 -7.01 -6.93
CA LYS A 70 3.80 -7.14 -7.05
C LYS A 70 3.35 -8.55 -6.65
N ASP A 71 3.93 -9.58 -7.24
CA ASP A 71 3.58 -10.98 -6.95
C ASP A 71 3.83 -11.33 -5.48
N ARG A 72 4.92 -10.83 -4.91
CA ARG A 72 5.23 -11.04 -3.49
C ARG A 72 4.25 -10.33 -2.57
N LEU A 73 3.90 -9.07 -2.87
CA LEU A 73 2.88 -8.33 -2.11
C LEU A 73 1.53 -9.05 -2.16
N ARG A 74 1.17 -9.62 -3.32
CA ARG A 74 -0.05 -10.42 -3.43
C ARG A 74 -0.03 -11.61 -2.48
N LEU A 75 1.07 -12.36 -2.41
CA LEU A 75 1.19 -13.48 -1.48
C LEU A 75 1.11 -13.03 -0.02
N LEU A 76 1.85 -11.99 0.36
CA LEU A 76 1.88 -11.46 1.72
C LEU A 76 0.49 -10.98 2.15
N LEU A 77 -0.14 -10.10 1.37
CA LEU A 77 -1.44 -9.52 1.73
C LEU A 77 -2.56 -10.56 1.74
N LEU A 78 -2.59 -11.50 0.80
CA LEU A 78 -3.64 -12.52 0.76
C LEU A 78 -3.48 -13.62 1.82
N ARG A 79 -2.24 -14.00 2.16
CA ARG A 79 -1.98 -15.15 3.04
C ARG A 79 -1.73 -14.75 4.48
N THR A 80 -0.96 -13.69 4.73
CA THR A 80 -0.55 -13.32 6.10
C THR A 80 -1.41 -12.22 6.70
N ARG A 81 -2.02 -11.37 5.87
CA ARG A 81 -2.79 -10.20 6.32
C ARG A 81 -4.19 -10.16 5.67
N PRO A 82 -5.01 -11.23 5.75
CA PRO A 82 -6.32 -11.24 5.13
C PRO A 82 -7.19 -10.13 5.72
N ARG A 83 -7.99 -9.47 4.86
CA ARG A 83 -8.83 -8.31 5.24
C ARG A 83 -8.02 -7.17 5.87
N SER A 84 -6.88 -6.84 5.25
CA SER A 84 -6.12 -5.62 5.54
C SER A 84 -6.46 -4.51 4.55
N LEU A 85 -6.27 -3.26 4.98
CA LEU A 85 -6.38 -2.07 4.13
C LEU A 85 -5.00 -1.55 3.78
N LEU A 86 -4.72 -1.38 2.48
CA LEU A 86 -3.52 -0.68 2.01
C LEU A 86 -3.84 0.79 1.73
N VAL A 87 -3.12 1.72 2.35
CA VAL A 87 -3.26 3.15 2.08
C VAL A 87 -2.11 3.62 1.21
N LEU A 88 -2.43 4.16 0.03
CA LEU A 88 -1.47 4.74 -0.92
C LEU A 88 -1.62 6.26 -0.93
N ASP A 89 -0.66 6.94 -0.33
CA ASP A 89 -0.74 8.38 -0.09
C ASP A 89 0.04 9.18 -1.14
N ASP A 90 -0.61 10.22 -1.68
CA ASP A 90 -0.16 11.13 -2.73
C ASP A 90 0.21 10.37 -4.03
N ILE A 91 -0.74 9.65 -4.63
CA ILE A 91 -0.56 9.01 -5.95
C ILE A 91 -0.63 10.06 -7.06
N TRP A 92 0.36 10.05 -7.96
CA TRP A 92 0.43 10.99 -9.10
C TRP A 92 0.07 10.36 -10.44
N GLU A 93 0.36 9.07 -10.66
CA GLU A 93 0.26 8.44 -11.97
C GLU A 93 -0.39 7.05 -11.86
N SER A 94 -1.34 6.75 -12.75
CA SER A 94 -2.16 5.53 -12.68
C SER A 94 -1.37 4.24 -12.89
N TRP A 95 -0.21 4.30 -13.58
CA TRP A 95 0.64 3.12 -13.74
C TRP A 95 1.20 2.61 -12.41
N VAL A 96 1.36 3.49 -11.41
CA VAL A 96 1.78 3.10 -10.06
C VAL A 96 0.77 2.16 -9.42
N LEU A 97 -0.53 2.40 -9.64
CA LEU A 97 -1.60 1.56 -9.10
C LEU A 97 -1.53 0.13 -9.62
N LYS A 98 -1.03 -0.08 -10.86
CA LYS A 98 -0.89 -1.42 -11.44
C LYS A 98 0.06 -2.32 -10.63
N ALA A 99 1.02 -1.74 -9.91
CA ALA A 99 1.92 -2.48 -9.03
C ALA A 99 1.26 -2.91 -7.69
N PHE A 100 0.15 -2.27 -7.33
CA PHE A 100 -0.60 -2.56 -6.10
C PHE A 100 -1.92 -3.29 -6.35
N ASP A 101 -2.30 -3.50 -7.61
CA ASP A 101 -3.47 -4.28 -8.03
C ASP A 101 -3.28 -5.78 -7.73
N ASN A 102 -3.45 -6.10 -6.44
CA ASN A 102 -3.15 -7.38 -5.81
C ASN A 102 -4.35 -7.97 -5.07
N GLN A 103 -5.58 -7.62 -5.49
CA GLN A 103 -6.85 -8.03 -4.85
C GLN A 103 -6.97 -7.63 -3.37
N CYS A 104 -6.29 -6.55 -2.97
CA CYS A 104 -6.42 -5.98 -1.64
C CYS A 104 -7.39 -4.79 -1.65
N GLN A 105 -7.94 -4.45 -0.48
CA GLN A 105 -8.69 -3.22 -0.33
C GLN A 105 -7.69 -2.06 -0.24
N ILE A 106 -7.90 -1.02 -1.06
CA ILE A 106 -6.98 0.11 -1.18
C ILE A 106 -7.73 1.41 -0.94
N LEU A 107 -7.16 2.26 -0.07
CA LEU A 107 -7.53 3.67 0.07
C LEU A 107 -6.44 4.52 -0.58
N ILE A 108 -6.82 5.42 -1.48
CA ILE A 108 -5.88 6.27 -2.22
C ILE A 108 -6.13 7.73 -1.85
N THR A 109 -5.04 8.49 -1.68
CA THR A 109 -5.12 9.95 -1.76
C THR A 109 -4.42 10.41 -3.04
N SER A 110 -5.11 11.23 -3.84
CA SER A 110 -4.54 11.82 -5.05
C SER A 110 -5.01 13.25 -5.25
N ARG A 111 -4.23 14.03 -6.00
CA ARG A 111 -4.59 15.38 -6.43
C ARG A 111 -5.38 15.38 -7.73
N ASP A 112 -5.30 14.28 -8.48
CA ASP A 112 -5.94 14.05 -9.77
C ASP A 112 -7.14 13.13 -9.57
N ARG A 113 -8.30 13.51 -10.13
CA ARG A 113 -9.55 12.77 -10.02
C ARG A 113 -9.60 11.56 -10.96
N SER A 114 -8.74 11.52 -11.97
CA SER A 114 -8.63 10.40 -12.91
C SER A 114 -7.86 9.19 -12.36
N ILE A 115 -7.23 9.37 -11.20
CA ILE A 115 -6.55 8.32 -10.43
C ILE A 115 -7.57 7.51 -9.63
#